data_AF-A0AAI8GP69-F1
#
_entry.id   AF-A0AAI8GP69-F1
#
_cell.length_a   1.000
_cell.length_b   1.000
_cell.length_c   1.000
_cell.angle_alpha   90.00
_cell.angle_beta   90.00
_cell.angle_gamma   90.00
#
_symmetry.space_group_name_H-M   'P 1'
#
loop_
_entity.id
_entity.type
_entity.pdbx_description
1 polymer ?
#
loop_
_entity_poly.entity_id
_entity_poly.type
_entity_poly.pdbx_seq_one_letter_code
_entity_poly.pdbx_strand_id
1 'polypeptide(L)'
;MKAVQTMIVASTAVATLIETGAAHASSGGGLPWEAPLEQIQQSITGPVAGFIALAAVAVAGGMLIFGGELNDFARRLMYVVLVAGILLGASQIVGLFGATGATLATNTRPAVQSPDLSSRILEQERGRLV
;
A
#
# COMPACT_ATOMS: atom_id res chain seq x y z
N MET A 1 -23.79 -23.95 -4.63
CA MET A 1 -22.46 -24.18 -5.26
C MET A 1 -22.30 -23.38 -6.56
N LYS A 2 -23.27 -23.42 -7.49
CA LYS A 2 -23.24 -22.63 -8.75
C LYS A 2 -23.03 -21.12 -8.54
N ALA A 3 -23.72 -20.49 -7.59
CA ALA A 3 -23.57 -19.05 -7.31
C ALA A 3 -22.19 -18.63 -6.76
N VAL A 4 -21.49 -19.51 -6.02
CA VAL A 4 -20.10 -19.27 -5.56
C VAL A 4 -19.15 -19.31 -6.75
N GLN A 5 -19.32 -20.30 -7.62
CA GLN A 5 -18.52 -20.46 -8.83
C GLN A 5 -18.73 -19.28 -9.79
N THR A 6 -19.96 -18.78 -9.96
CA THR A 6 -20.23 -17.60 -10.78
C THR A 6 -19.57 -16.33 -10.21
N MET A 7 -19.59 -16.14 -8.88
CA MET A 7 -18.92 -14.99 -8.27
C MET A 7 -17.39 -15.06 -8.37
N ILE A 8 -16.80 -16.24 -8.20
CA ILE A 8 -15.36 -16.43 -8.38
C ILE A 8 -14.96 -16.15 -9.84
N VAL A 9 -15.69 -16.70 -10.81
CA VAL A 9 -15.44 -16.48 -12.25
C VAL A 9 -15.61 -15.00 -12.61
N ALA A 10 -16.60 -14.31 -12.04
CA ALA A 10 -16.78 -12.87 -12.24
C ALA A 10 -15.60 -12.05 -11.67
N SER A 11 -15.11 -12.39 -10.47
CA SER A 11 -13.96 -11.72 -9.85
C SER A 11 -12.67 -11.92 -10.65
N THR A 12 -12.41 -13.13 -11.13
CA THR A 12 -11.25 -13.42 -11.98
C THR A 12 -11.36 -12.73 -13.34
N ALA A 13 -12.54 -12.69 -13.94
CA ALA A 13 -12.77 -11.97 -15.20
C ALA A 13 -12.54 -10.46 -15.05
N VAL A 14 -13.02 -9.85 -13.96
CA VAL A 14 -12.79 -8.43 -13.67
C VAL A 14 -11.29 -8.15 -13.43
N ALA A 15 -10.58 -9.04 -12.73
CA ALA A 15 -9.14 -8.89 -12.51
C ALA A 15 -8.35 -8.92 -13.84
N THR A 16 -8.69 -9.82 -14.77
CA THR A 16 -8.03 -9.88 -16.09
C THR A 16 -8.33 -8.68 -17.00
N LEU A 17 -9.46 -7.99 -16.79
CA LEU A 17 -9.80 -6.78 -17.54
C LEU A 17 -9.00 -5.55 -17.08
N ILE A 18 -8.43 -5.57 -15.88
CA ILE A 18 -7.63 -4.46 -15.33
C ILE A 18 -6.15 -4.59 -15.76
N GLU A 19 -5.70 -5.76 -16.20
CA GLU A 19 -4.31 -6.03 -16.65
C GLU A 19 -4.00 -5.60 -18.09
N THR A 20 -4.89 -4.92 -18.80
CA THR A 20 -4.52 -4.21 -20.03
C THR A 20 -3.75 -2.94 -19.67
N GLY A 21 -2.50 -3.11 -19.24
CA GLY A 21 -1.53 -2.03 -19.13
C GLY A 21 -1.46 -1.30 -20.47
N ALA A 22 -1.63 0.01 -20.44
CA ALA A 22 -1.43 0.87 -21.59
C ALA A 22 -0.02 0.60 -22.15
N ALA A 23 0.01 -0.11 -23.29
CA ALA A 23 1.22 -0.30 -24.06
C ALA A 23 1.58 1.06 -24.68
N HIS A 24 2.32 1.87 -23.93
CA HIS A 24 2.93 3.09 -24.44
C HIS A 24 4.01 2.68 -25.45
N ALA A 25 3.62 2.52 -26.71
CA ALA A 25 4.56 2.45 -27.81
C ALA A 25 5.24 3.83 -27.91
N SER A 26 6.54 3.86 -27.62
CA SER A 26 7.38 5.04 -27.71
C SER A 26 7.29 5.66 -29.11
N SER A 27 6.79 6.89 -29.15
CA SER A 27 7.00 7.94 -30.15
C SER A 27 7.93 7.57 -31.31
N GLY A 28 7.35 7.09 -32.42
CA GLY A 28 7.99 6.95 -33.71
C GLY A 28 7.25 7.79 -34.76
N GLY A 29 7.16 9.10 -34.54
CA GLY A 29 6.36 10.01 -35.34
C GLY A 29 6.74 10.01 -36.83
N GLY A 30 5.72 9.91 -37.69
CA GLY A 30 5.89 10.21 -39.12
C GLY A 30 4.79 9.71 -40.07
N LEU A 31 3.79 8.95 -39.62
CA LEU A 31 2.86 8.29 -40.54
C LEU A 31 1.41 8.81 -40.38
N PRO A 32 0.69 9.12 -41.49
CA PRO A 32 -0.64 9.75 -41.43
C PRO A 32 -1.73 8.87 -40.81
N TRP A 33 -1.47 7.57 -40.64
CA TRP A 33 -2.37 6.61 -39.99
C TRP A 33 -2.24 6.55 -38.45
N GLU A 34 -1.27 7.27 -37.88
CA GLU A 34 -0.97 7.22 -36.45
C GLU A 34 -1.94 8.08 -35.65
N ALA A 35 -2.36 9.21 -36.22
CA ALA A 35 -3.37 10.08 -35.61
C ALA A 35 -4.74 9.39 -35.40
N PRO A 36 -5.27 8.60 -36.36
CA PRO A 36 -6.46 7.77 -36.13
C PRO A 36 -6.28 6.70 -35.04
N LEU A 37 -5.11 6.04 -34.98
CA LEU A 37 -4.84 5.01 -33.97
C LEU A 37 -4.69 5.61 -32.56
N GLU A 38 -4.09 6.79 -32.47
CA GLU A 38 -3.94 7.55 -31.23
C GLU A 38 -5.29 8.08 -30.74
N GLN A 39 -6.19 8.52 -31.63
CA GLN A 39 -7.57 8.89 -31.26
C GLN A 39 -8.36 7.71 -30.69
N ILE A 40 -8.17 6.50 -31.22
CA ILE A 40 -8.82 5.30 -30.68
C ILE A 40 -8.26 4.96 -29.29
N GLN A 41 -6.93 5.03 -29.11
CA GLN A 41 -6.30 4.88 -27.80
C GLN A 41 -6.83 5.92 -26.80
N GLN A 42 -6.90 7.19 -27.19
CA GLN A 42 -7.45 8.26 -26.36
C GLN A 42 -8.94 8.07 -26.07
N SER A 43 -9.70 7.42 -26.95
CA SER A 43 -11.14 7.17 -26.74
C SER A 43 -11.39 6.03 -25.75
N ILE A 44 -10.53 5.01 -25.72
CA ILE A 44 -10.62 3.86 -24.81
C ILE A 44 -10.04 4.20 -23.43
N THR A 45 -9.06 5.10 -23.37
CA THR A 45 -8.42 5.54 -22.11
C THR A 45 -8.93 6.90 -21.62
N GLY A 46 -9.82 7.54 -22.36
CA GLY A 46 -10.30 8.90 -22.08
C GLY A 46 -11.52 8.97 -21.15
N PRO A 47 -12.00 10.20 -20.84
CA PRO A 47 -13.10 10.43 -19.90
C PRO A 47 -14.40 9.69 -20.26
N VAL A 48 -14.64 9.46 -21.56
CA VAL A 48 -15.82 8.74 -22.06
C VAL A 48 -15.86 7.30 -21.55
N ALA A 49 -14.73 6.60 -21.54
CA ALA A 49 -14.63 5.25 -20.99
C ALA A 49 -14.93 5.25 -19.48
N GLY A 50 -14.50 6.29 -18.76
CA GLY A 50 -14.82 6.50 -17.36
C GLY A 50 -16.33 6.61 -17.08
N PHE A 51 -17.06 7.38 -17.89
CA PHE A 51 -18.52 7.50 -17.74
C PHE A 51 -19.26 6.20 -18.04
N ILE A 52 -18.82 5.44 -19.05
CA ILE A 52 -19.39 4.12 -19.37
C ILE A 52 -19.12 3.13 -18.22
N ALA A 53 -17.91 3.12 -17.66
CA ALA A 53 -17.57 2.30 -16.50
C ALA A 53 -18.43 2.64 -15.29
N LEU A 54 -18.63 3.93 -15.00
CA LEU A 54 -19.49 4.40 -13.92
C LEU A 54 -20.93 3.95 -14.12
N ALA A 55 -21.47 4.07 -15.33
CA ALA A 55 -22.81 3.59 -15.66
C ALA A 55 -22.95 2.06 -15.50
N ALA A 56 -21.95 1.28 -15.93
CA ALA A 56 -21.94 -0.17 -15.79
C ALA A 56 -21.92 -0.61 -14.31
N VAL A 57 -21.12 0.04 -13.47
CA VAL A 57 -21.09 -0.23 -12.01
C VAL A 57 -22.44 0.10 -11.36
N ALA A 58 -23.08 1.21 -11.76
CA ALA A 58 -24.39 1.57 -11.24
C ALA A 58 -25.47 0.53 -11.61
N VAL A 59 -25.44 0.02 -12.85
CA VAL A 59 -26.36 -1.03 -13.30
C VAL A 59 -26.07 -2.35 -12.58
N ALA A 60 -24.81 -2.75 -12.45
CA ALA A 60 -24.42 -3.97 -11.73
C ALA A 60 -24.82 -3.91 -10.24
N GLY A 61 -24.58 -2.77 -9.58
CA GLY A 61 -25.02 -2.53 -8.21
C GLY A 61 -26.54 -2.53 -8.07
N GLY A 62 -27.26 -1.92 -9.03
CA GLY A 62 -28.72 -1.95 -9.09
C GLY A 62 -29.27 -3.37 -9.27
N MET A 63 -28.67 -4.17 -10.15
CA MET A 63 -29.00 -5.58 -10.33
C MET A 63 -28.75 -6.41 -9.07
N LEU A 64 -27.77 -6.04 -8.25
CA LEU A 64 -27.48 -6.69 -6.98
C LEU A 64 -28.57 -6.43 -5.93
N ILE A 65 -29.12 -5.21 -5.90
CA ILE A 65 -30.16 -4.76 -4.96
C ILE A 65 -31.55 -5.26 -5.36
N PHE A 66 -31.90 -5.19 -6.64
CA PHE A 66 -33.24 -5.53 -7.14
C PHE A 66 -33.34 -6.93 -7.76
N GLY A 67 -32.22 -7.61 -8.06
CA GLY A 67 -32.15 -8.93 -8.69
C GLY A 67 -32.39 -10.13 -7.76
N GLY A 68 -33.13 -9.96 -6.66
CA GLY A 68 -33.67 -11.05 -5.83
C GLY A 68 -32.72 -11.72 -4.82
N GLU A 69 -31.40 -11.60 -4.97
CA GLU A 69 -30.42 -12.25 -4.08
C GLU A 69 -29.67 -11.27 -3.13
N LEU A 70 -30.21 -10.06 -2.93
CA LEU A 70 -29.56 -9.00 -2.12
C LEU A 70 -29.19 -9.46 -0.71
N ASN A 71 -30.03 -10.26 -0.05
CA ASN A 71 -29.77 -10.76 1.31
C ASN A 71 -28.54 -11.70 1.36
N ASP A 72 -28.28 -12.48 0.31
CA ASP A 72 -27.10 -13.35 0.22
C ASP A 72 -25.84 -12.55 -0.16
N PHE A 73 -25.96 -11.58 -1.05
CA PHE A 73 -24.87 -10.66 -1.38
C PHE A 73 -24.46 -9.82 -0.16
N ALA A 74 -25.43 -9.23 0.55
CA ALA A 74 -25.19 -8.41 1.72
C ALA A 74 -24.49 -9.21 2.84
N ARG A 75 -24.88 -10.48 3.05
CA ARG A 75 -24.18 -11.37 4.00
C ARG A 75 -22.72 -11.59 3.61
N ARG A 76 -22.43 -11.81 2.33
CA ARG A 76 -21.05 -11.99 1.84
C ARG A 76 -20.24 -10.71 1.93
N LEU A 77 -20.82 -9.57 1.55
CA LEU A 77 -20.16 -8.28 1.66
C LEU A 77 -19.81 -7.96 3.11
N MET A 78 -20.72 -8.25 4.05
CA MET A 78 -20.47 -8.08 5.48
C MET A 78 -19.27 -8.90 5.96
N TYR A 79 -19.11 -10.15 5.53
CA TYR A 79 -17.92 -10.94 5.86
C TYR A 79 -16.62 -10.34 5.28
N VAL A 80 -16.64 -9.89 4.03
CA VAL A 80 -15.47 -9.24 3.39
C VAL A 80 -15.09 -7.97 4.13
N VAL A 81 -16.07 -7.13 4.47
CA VAL A 81 -15.86 -5.87 5.21
C VAL A 81 -15.37 -6.15 6.63
N LEU A 82 -15.92 -7.15 7.33
CA LEU A 82 -15.43 -7.54 8.65
C LEU A 82 -13.97 -7.96 8.61
N VAL A 83 -13.58 -8.82 7.67
CA VAL A 83 -12.18 -9.27 7.52
C VAL A 83 -11.27 -8.09 7.17
N ALA A 84 -11.65 -7.27 6.20
CA ALA A 84 -10.88 -6.09 5.82
C ALA A 84 -10.72 -5.10 6.98
N GLY A 85 -11.81 -4.84 7.72
CA GLY A 85 -11.80 -3.98 8.91
C GLY A 85 -10.90 -4.51 10.03
N ILE A 86 -10.91 -5.82 10.26
CA ILE A 86 -10.01 -6.46 11.22
C ILE A 86 -8.55 -6.32 10.77
N LEU A 87 -8.22 -6.53 9.48
CA LEU A 87 -6.84 -6.38 8.98
C LEU A 87 -6.35 -4.92 9.07
N LEU A 88 -7.20 -3.97 8.69
CA LEU A 88 -6.92 -2.53 8.77
C LEU A 88 -6.75 -2.09 10.24
N GLY A 89 -7.64 -2.55 11.14
CA GLY A 89 -7.59 -2.25 12.57
C GLY A 89 -6.43 -2.95 13.28
N ALA A 90 -6.08 -4.18 12.89
CA ALA A 90 -4.95 -4.92 13.44
C ALA A 90 -3.63 -4.17 13.20
N SER A 91 -3.48 -3.49 12.06
CA SER A 91 -2.30 -2.66 11.79
C SER A 91 -2.16 -1.51 12.80
N GLN A 92 -3.28 -0.92 13.23
CA GLN A 92 -3.29 0.11 14.28
C GLN A 92 -2.89 -0.46 15.64
N ILE A 93 -3.43 -1.64 16.00
CA ILE A 93 -3.12 -2.32 17.26
C ILE A 93 -1.65 -2.75 17.32
N VAL A 94 -1.12 -3.32 16.23
CA VAL A 94 0.30 -3.68 16.12
C VAL A 94 1.17 -2.43 16.24
N GLY A 95 0.75 -1.28 15.69
CA GLY A 95 1.42 0.00 15.88
C GLY A 95 1.55 0.42 17.35
N LEU A 96 0.57 0.10 18.20
CA LEU A 96 0.62 0.38 19.64
C LEU A 96 1.68 -0.44 20.38
N PHE A 97 2.04 -1.62 19.85
CA PHE A 97 3.04 -2.52 20.44
C PHE A 97 4.37 -2.54 19.67
N GLY A 98 4.42 -1.95 18.47
CA GLY A 98 5.51 -2.10 17.50
C GLY A 98 6.46 -0.89 17.38
N ALA A 99 6.25 0.19 18.13
CA ALA A 99 7.11 1.38 18.11
C ALA A 99 8.19 1.43 19.21
N THR A 100 8.47 0.31 19.87
CA THR A 100 9.69 0.09 20.65
C THR A 100 10.44 -1.11 20.09
N GLY A 101 10.78 -1.01 18.80
CA GLY A 101 11.93 -1.74 18.26
C GLY A 101 13.10 -1.49 19.21
N ALA A 102 13.70 -2.58 19.70
CA ALA A 102 14.79 -2.55 20.65
C ALA A 102 15.79 -1.45 20.27
N THR A 103 15.93 -0.43 21.14
CA THR A 103 17.12 0.41 21.08
C THR A 103 18.26 -0.55 21.40
N LEU A 104 19.09 -0.85 20.40
CA LEU A 104 20.40 -1.41 20.70
C LEU A 104 21.05 -0.36 21.58
N ALA A 105 21.12 -0.61 22.88
CA ALA A 105 21.95 0.15 23.78
C ALA A 105 23.38 -0.04 23.27
N THR A 106 23.81 0.82 22.35
CA THR A 106 25.23 0.95 22.04
C THR A 106 25.81 1.38 23.38
N ASN A 107 26.48 0.46 24.06
CA ASN A 107 27.18 0.74 25.30
C ASN A 107 28.36 1.63 24.95
N THR A 108 28.07 2.88 24.61
CA THR A 108 29.00 3.99 24.62
C THR A 108 29.29 4.20 26.09
N ARG A 109 30.20 3.38 26.62
CA ARG A 109 30.78 3.62 27.95
C ARG A 109 31.14 5.10 27.97
N PRO A 110 30.71 5.88 28.97
CA PRO A 110 31.20 7.23 29.11
C PRO A 110 32.72 7.12 29.08
N ALA A 111 33.39 7.85 28.19
CA ALA A 111 34.83 7.97 28.23
C ALA A 111 35.14 8.43 29.66
N VAL A 112 35.61 7.50 30.49
CA VAL A 112 36.01 7.79 31.86
C VAL A 112 37.14 8.79 31.67
N GLN A 113 36.84 10.05 31.92
CA GLN A 113 37.81 11.12 32.00
C GLN A 113 38.68 10.78 33.20
N SER A 114 39.73 9.98 32.98
CA SER A 114 40.72 9.67 33.99
C SER A 114 41.30 10.99 34.49
N PRO A 115 41.30 11.25 35.81
CA PRO A 115 41.93 12.43 36.38
C PRO A 115 43.34 12.56 35.82
N ASP A 116 43.67 13.75 35.32
CA ASP A 116 44.90 13.97 34.59
C ASP A 116 46.10 13.56 35.45
N LEU A 117 46.95 12.69 34.91
CA LEU A 117 48.09 12.15 35.66
C LEU A 117 49.12 13.23 35.98
N SER A 118 49.11 14.34 35.23
CA SER A 118 50.01 15.48 35.39
C SER A 118 49.78 16.19 36.73
N SER A 119 48.55 16.41 37.17
CA SER A 119 48.29 16.99 38.50
C SER A 119 48.79 16.11 39.65
N ARG A 120 48.67 14.78 39.52
CA ARG A 120 49.15 13.82 40.53
C ARG A 120 50.68 13.75 40.61
N ILE A 121 51.35 13.85 39.47
CA ILE A 121 52.83 13.88 39.40
C ILE A 121 53.37 15.15 40.06
N LEU A 122 52.73 16.30 39.83
CA LEU A 122 53.13 17.57 40.44
C LEU A 122 52.92 17.58 41.96
N GLU A 123 51.87 16.92 42.46
CA GLU A 123 51.63 16.77 43.91
C GLU A 123 52.66 15.83 44.56
N GLN A 124 53.05 14.76 43.85
CA GLN A 124 54.09 13.83 44.29
C GLN A 124 55.47 14.50 44.34
N GLU A 125 55.80 15.40 43.41
CA GLU A 125 57.06 16.15 43.45
C GLU A 125 57.06 17.22 44.54
N ARG A 126 55.94 17.91 44.79
CA ARG A 126 55.86 18.89 45.89
C ARG A 126 56.11 18.26 47.26
N GLY A 127 55.67 17.03 47.49
CA GLY A 127 55.92 16.30 48.75
C GLY A 127 57.35 15.77 48.90
N ARG A 128 58.12 15.73 47.81
CA ARG A 128 59.50 15.23 47.80
C ARG A 128 60.54 16.32 48.08
N LEU A 129 60.12 17.59 48.07
CA LEU A 129 60.98 18.77 48.26
C LEU A 129 60.80 19.46 49.63
N VAL A 130 60.13 18.81 50.59
CA VAL A 130 59.98 19.25 51.99
C VAL A 130 60.60 18.26 52.96
#